data_AF-A0A1M4MWV8-F1
#
_entry.id   AF-A0A1M4MWV8-F1
#
_cell.length_a   1.000
_cell.length_b   1.000
_cell.length_c   1.000
_cell.angle_alpha   90.00
_cell.angle_beta   90.00
_cell.angle_gamma   90.00
#
_symmetry.space_group_name_H-M   'P 1'
#
loop_
_entity.id
_entity.type
_entity.pdbx_description
1 polymer ?
#
loop_
_entity_poly.entity_id
_entity_poly.type
_entity_poly.pdbx_seq_one_letter_code
_entity_poly.pdbx_strand_id
1 'polypeptide(L)'
;MSIDWWTLGLQAINALVLVWILARYLFRPVSAIIAERKDAAQAELRRAAQAMEKAEAAKSAADAERAAFARERSDLQEKARYEAEEIKRQMRLSAEQEAAQIRQDAAKAVDQMQKDARHQMGEEAANLAVQIARKLLTRLPQKAQVSEFSTGLAEALAALPDATRSCIGAKGPVAVRAPRALTQEETAKLRGDISGALERDVQVAITVDPSLIAGFELDAQTAKVRNHLAADLMQIKEELVRHA
;
A
#
# COMPACT_ATOMS: atom_id res chain seq x y z
N MET A 1 7.55 -54.63 -135.11
CA MET A 1 8.51 -54.02 -134.16
C MET A 1 8.56 -54.94 -132.96
N SER A 2 9.69 -55.61 -132.75
CA SER A 2 9.89 -56.63 -131.72
C SER A 2 9.85 -55.99 -130.34
N ILE A 3 8.88 -56.39 -129.51
CA ILE A 3 8.95 -56.13 -128.08
C ILE A 3 10.03 -57.06 -127.55
N ASP A 4 11.20 -56.50 -127.27
CA ASP A 4 12.29 -57.21 -126.61
C ASP A 4 11.90 -57.44 -125.14
N TRP A 5 11.15 -58.50 -124.86
CA TRP A 5 10.76 -58.93 -123.51
C TRP A 5 11.96 -59.05 -122.56
N TRP A 6 13.14 -59.28 -123.11
CA TRP A 6 14.43 -59.28 -122.41
C TRP A 6 14.85 -57.89 -121.93
N THR A 7 14.73 -56.84 -122.76
CA THR A 7 15.07 -55.47 -122.35
C THR A 7 14.05 -54.92 -121.36
N LEU A 8 12.78 -55.31 -121.49
CA LEU A 8 11.72 -54.97 -120.53
C LEU A 8 11.97 -55.59 -119.15
N GLY A 9 12.40 -56.86 -119.11
CA GLY A 9 12.81 -57.53 -117.87
C GLY A 9 14.03 -56.88 -117.21
N LEU A 10 15.06 -56.55 -117.98
CA LEU A 10 16.25 -55.84 -117.48
C LEU A 10 15.93 -54.41 -117.00
N GLN A 11 15.05 -53.68 -117.68
CA GLN A 11 14.57 -52.36 -117.22
C GLN A 11 13.75 -52.46 -115.93
N ALA A 12 12.90 -53.48 -115.80
CA ALA A 12 12.13 -53.72 -114.59
C ALA A 12 13.05 -54.04 -113.39
N ILE A 13 14.08 -54.87 -113.60
CA ILE A 13 15.11 -55.15 -112.59
C ILE A 13 15.87 -53.86 -112.23
N ASN A 14 16.27 -53.04 -113.21
CA ASN A 14 16.95 -51.78 -112.95
C ASN A 14 16.07 -50.79 -112.14
N ALA A 15 14.79 -50.69 -112.47
CA ALA A 15 13.83 -49.90 -111.72
C ALA A 15 13.62 -50.44 -110.29
N LEU A 16 13.55 -51.76 -110.10
CA LEU A 16 13.46 -52.40 -108.79
C LEU A 16 14.71 -52.15 -107.93
N VAL A 17 15.90 -52.27 -108.51
CA VAL A 17 17.17 -51.96 -107.83
C VAL A 17 17.22 -50.47 -107.46
N LEU A 18 16.80 -49.58 -108.35
CA LEU A 18 16.73 -48.14 -108.08
C LEU A 18 15.73 -47.81 -106.96
N VAL A 19 14.53 -48.39 -106.99
CA VAL A 19 13.51 -48.23 -105.94
C VAL A 19 14.01 -48.80 -104.62
N TRP A 20 14.71 -49.94 -104.63
CA TRP A 20 15.30 -50.54 -103.43
C TRP A 20 16.39 -49.63 -102.83
N ILE A 21 17.30 -49.09 -103.66
CA ILE A 21 18.33 -48.14 -103.23
C ILE A 21 17.67 -46.86 -102.67
N LEU A 22 16.69 -46.27 -103.37
CA LEU A 22 15.99 -45.07 -102.92
C LEU A 22 15.21 -45.31 -101.62
N ALA A 23 14.51 -46.44 -101.51
CA ALA A 23 13.78 -46.81 -100.30
C ALA A 23 14.73 -46.99 -99.11
N ARG A 24 15.90 -47.61 -99.33
CA ARG A 24 16.87 -47.93 -98.28
C ARG A 24 17.75 -46.75 -97.87
N TYR A 25 18.21 -45.94 -98.83
CA TYR A 25 19.19 -44.87 -98.63
C TYR A 25 18.58 -43.46 -98.57
N LEU A 26 17.37 -43.22 -99.08
CA LEU A 26 16.76 -41.88 -99.05
C LEU A 26 15.50 -41.84 -98.17
N PHE A 27 14.51 -42.70 -98.43
CA PHE A 27 13.23 -42.63 -97.71
C PHE A 27 13.37 -42.97 -96.22
N ARG A 28 14.11 -44.04 -95.88
CA ARG A 28 14.33 -44.43 -94.48
C ARG A 28 15.04 -43.34 -93.65
N PRO A 29 16.21 -42.79 -94.05
CA PRO A 29 16.86 -41.75 -93.28
C PRO A 29 16.06 -40.44 -93.26
N VAL A 30 15.41 -40.04 -94.36
CA VAL A 30 14.59 -38.81 -94.38
C VAL A 30 13.36 -38.94 -93.46
N SER A 31 12.68 -40.10 -93.48
CA SER A 31 11.54 -40.33 -92.58
C SER A 31 11.97 -40.39 -91.12
N ALA A 32 13.15 -40.94 -90.82
CA ALA A 32 13.72 -40.94 -89.48
C ALA A 32 14.01 -39.53 -88.97
N ILE A 33 14.60 -38.66 -89.80
CA ILE A 33 14.87 -37.25 -89.43
C ILE A 33 13.57 -36.47 -89.19
N ILE A 34 12.53 -36.70 -90.01
CA ILE A 34 11.22 -36.06 -89.82
C ILE A 34 10.55 -36.56 -88.53
N ALA A 35 10.63 -37.86 -88.24
CA ALA A 35 10.11 -38.44 -87.01
C ALA A 35 10.85 -37.90 -85.78
N GLU A 36 12.19 -37.85 -85.81
CA GLU A 36 13.01 -37.30 -84.73
C GLU A 36 12.70 -35.81 -84.47
N ARG A 37 12.56 -35.01 -85.53
CA ARG A 37 12.15 -33.60 -85.40
C ARG A 37 10.74 -33.45 -84.82
N LYS A 38 9.80 -34.31 -85.23
CA LYS A 38 8.43 -34.32 -84.71
C LYS A 38 8.42 -34.71 -83.23
N ASP A 39 9.17 -35.73 -82.85
CA ASP A 39 9.28 -36.19 -81.46
C ASP A 39 9.97 -35.15 -80.59
N ALA A 40 11.02 -34.48 -81.08
CA ALA A 40 11.68 -33.38 -80.38
C ALA A 40 10.71 -32.19 -80.18
N ALA A 41 9.96 -31.79 -81.21
CA ALA A 41 8.96 -30.74 -81.10
C ALA A 41 7.83 -31.12 -80.13
N GLN A 42 7.36 -32.37 -80.15
CA GLN A 42 6.36 -32.86 -79.20
C GLN A 42 6.91 -32.92 -77.77
N ALA A 43 8.18 -33.31 -77.60
CA ALA A 43 8.83 -33.32 -76.29
C ALA A 43 8.96 -31.91 -75.72
N GLU A 44 9.35 -30.92 -76.53
CA GLU A 44 9.41 -29.51 -76.13
C GLU A 44 8.03 -28.96 -75.77
N LEU A 45 6.99 -29.27 -76.56
CA LEU A 45 5.61 -28.90 -76.23
C LEU A 45 5.14 -29.52 -74.91
N ARG A 46 5.46 -30.80 -74.66
CA ARG A 46 5.14 -31.47 -73.38
C ARG A 46 5.89 -30.83 -72.21
N ARG A 47 7.18 -30.51 -72.39
CA ARG A 47 7.99 -29.81 -71.37
C ARG A 47 7.42 -28.43 -71.06
N ALA A 48 7.04 -27.66 -72.09
CA ALA A 48 6.41 -26.36 -71.93
C ALA A 48 5.08 -26.47 -71.19
N ALA A 49 4.21 -27.42 -71.56
CA ALA A 49 2.94 -27.67 -70.89
C ALA A 49 3.14 -28.05 -69.41
N GLN A 50 4.08 -28.96 -69.12
CA GLN A 50 4.41 -29.34 -67.74
C GLN A 50 5.01 -28.17 -66.94
N ALA A 51 5.82 -27.31 -67.57
CA ALA A 51 6.37 -26.13 -66.92
C ALA A 51 5.27 -25.11 -66.59
N MET A 52 4.31 -24.90 -67.50
CA MET A 52 3.15 -24.04 -67.25
C MET A 52 2.26 -24.59 -66.13
N GLU A 53 1.98 -25.90 -66.12
CA GLU A 53 1.20 -26.54 -65.06
C GLU A 53 1.88 -26.40 -63.69
N LYS A 54 3.20 -26.65 -63.63
CA LYS A 54 3.99 -26.45 -62.40
C LYS A 54 4.00 -24.99 -61.94
N ALA A 55 4.11 -24.03 -62.87
CA ALA A 55 4.09 -22.61 -62.56
C ALA A 55 2.72 -22.18 -62.01
N GLU A 56 1.61 -22.64 -62.61
CA GLU A 56 0.27 -22.32 -62.13
C GLU A 56 -0.02 -22.98 -60.77
N ALA A 57 0.42 -24.23 -60.57
CA ALA A 57 0.33 -24.89 -59.27
C ALA A 57 1.13 -24.17 -58.19
N ALA A 58 2.36 -23.74 -58.49
CA ALA A 58 3.20 -22.97 -57.57
C ALA A 58 2.58 -21.61 -57.24
N LYS A 59 2.01 -20.93 -58.24
CA LYS A 59 1.29 -19.66 -58.04
C LYS A 59 0.06 -19.85 -57.16
N SER A 60 -0.77 -20.86 -57.44
CA SER A 60 -1.95 -21.18 -56.64
C SER A 60 -1.58 -21.51 -55.19
N ALA A 61 -0.51 -22.28 -54.97
CA ALA A 61 0.01 -22.57 -53.64
C ALA A 61 0.49 -21.31 -52.91
N ALA A 62 1.24 -20.44 -53.59
CA ALA A 62 1.72 -19.18 -53.03
C ALA A 62 0.57 -18.21 -52.68
N ASP A 63 -0.47 -18.14 -53.52
CA ASP A 63 -1.64 -17.31 -53.26
C ASP A 63 -2.48 -17.86 -52.08
N ALA A 64 -2.61 -19.19 -51.97
CA ALA A 64 -3.25 -19.84 -50.83
C ALA A 64 -2.49 -19.59 -49.52
N GLU A 65 -1.16 -19.71 -49.55
CA GLU A 65 -0.28 -19.44 -48.41
C GLU A 65 -0.36 -17.96 -47.98
N ARG A 66 -0.33 -17.02 -48.94
CA ARG A 66 -0.53 -15.59 -48.67
C ARG A 66 -1.88 -15.31 -48.02
N ALA A 67 -2.95 -15.95 -48.49
CA ALA A 67 -4.28 -15.81 -47.90
C ALA A 67 -4.34 -16.38 -46.48
N ALA A 68 -3.70 -17.52 -46.23
CA ALA A 68 -3.58 -18.12 -44.90
C ALA A 68 -2.81 -17.20 -43.93
N PHE A 69 -1.64 -16.68 -44.36
CA PHE A 69 -0.88 -15.73 -43.56
C PHE A 69 -1.64 -14.42 -43.29
N ALA A 70 -2.38 -13.91 -44.27
CA ALA A 70 -3.19 -12.71 -44.07
C ALA A 70 -4.26 -12.92 -42.99
N ARG A 71 -4.92 -14.09 -42.98
CA ARG A 71 -5.90 -14.47 -41.94
C ARG A 71 -5.24 -14.61 -40.58
N GLU A 72 -4.17 -15.38 -40.48
CA GLU A 72 -3.45 -15.59 -39.23
C GLU A 72 -2.93 -14.27 -38.64
N ARG A 73 -2.41 -13.37 -39.49
CA ARG A 73 -2.01 -12.03 -39.06
C ARG A 73 -3.17 -11.20 -38.54
N SER A 74 -4.34 -11.28 -39.18
CA SER A 74 -5.54 -10.58 -38.71
C SER A 74 -5.98 -11.11 -37.35
N ASP A 75 -6.06 -12.44 -37.20
CA ASP A 75 -6.45 -13.09 -35.96
C ASP A 75 -5.49 -12.79 -34.82
N LEU A 76 -4.18 -12.78 -35.09
CA LEU A 76 -3.16 -12.42 -34.12
C LEU A 76 -3.27 -10.94 -33.71
N GLN A 77 -3.55 -10.05 -34.66
CA GLN A 77 -3.75 -8.63 -34.34
C GLN A 77 -5.01 -8.41 -33.51
N GLU A 78 -6.11 -9.11 -33.80
CA GLU A 78 -7.33 -9.02 -32.99
C GLU A 78 -7.11 -9.55 -31.57
N LYS A 79 -6.44 -10.70 -31.42
CA LYS A 79 -6.06 -11.24 -30.11
C LYS A 79 -5.19 -10.27 -29.33
N ALA A 80 -4.14 -9.74 -29.96
CA ALA A 80 -3.27 -8.76 -29.32
C ALA A 80 -4.01 -7.48 -28.90
N ARG A 81 -4.98 -7.01 -29.71
CA ARG A 81 -5.83 -5.86 -29.35
C ARG A 81 -6.73 -6.19 -28.16
N TYR A 82 -7.35 -7.36 -28.15
CA TYR A 82 -8.21 -7.80 -27.04
C TYR A 82 -7.41 -7.92 -25.74
N GLU A 83 -6.24 -8.57 -25.78
CA GLU A 83 -5.34 -8.69 -24.63
C GLU A 83 -4.87 -7.31 -24.15
N ALA A 84 -4.49 -6.42 -25.05
CA ALA A 84 -4.08 -5.06 -24.70
C ALA A 84 -5.20 -4.26 -24.01
N GLU A 85 -6.44 -4.34 -24.50
CA GLU A 85 -7.59 -3.68 -23.86
C GLU A 85 -7.92 -4.30 -22.50
N GLU A 86 -7.79 -5.62 -22.34
CA GLU A 86 -8.00 -6.28 -21.06
C GLU A 86 -6.92 -5.89 -20.03
N ILE A 87 -5.64 -5.88 -20.43
CA ILE A 87 -4.54 -5.42 -19.57
C ILE A 87 -4.76 -3.95 -19.19
N LYS A 88 -5.14 -3.09 -20.14
CA LYS A 88 -5.45 -1.68 -19.88
C LYS A 88 -6.61 -1.52 -18.91
N ARG A 89 -7.67 -2.32 -19.05
CA ARG A 89 -8.81 -2.33 -18.13
C ARG A 89 -8.38 -2.75 -16.72
N GLN A 90 -7.58 -3.80 -16.60
CA GLN A 90 -7.06 -4.28 -15.32
C GLN A 90 -6.14 -3.25 -14.66
N MET A 91 -5.20 -2.65 -15.41
CA MET A 91 -4.34 -1.58 -14.89
C MET A 91 -5.15 -0.38 -14.41
N ARG A 92 -6.18 0.02 -15.16
CA ARG A 92 -7.07 1.12 -14.74
C ARG A 92 -7.82 0.80 -13.46
N LEU A 93 -8.36 -0.41 -13.34
CA LEU A 93 -9.05 -0.84 -12.12
C LEU A 93 -8.11 -0.89 -10.92
N SER A 94 -6.89 -1.41 -11.09
CA SER A 94 -5.86 -1.40 -10.03
C SER A 94 -5.53 0.02 -9.60
N ALA A 95 -5.27 0.91 -10.56
CA ALA A 95 -4.97 2.31 -10.28
C ALA A 95 -6.14 3.04 -9.57
N GLU A 96 -7.38 2.76 -9.96
CA GLU A 96 -8.57 3.32 -9.30
C GLU A 96 -8.72 2.81 -7.86
N GLN A 97 -8.45 1.52 -7.61
CA GLN A 97 -8.44 0.91 -6.28
C GLN A 97 -7.33 1.47 -5.39
N GLU A 98 -6.11 1.55 -5.90
CA GLU A 98 -4.96 2.14 -5.19
C GLU A 98 -5.23 3.61 -4.86
N ALA A 99 -5.75 4.39 -5.80
CA ALA A 99 -6.12 5.78 -5.55
C ALA A 99 -7.23 5.91 -4.50
N ALA A 100 -8.21 5.00 -4.48
CA ALA A 100 -9.25 4.97 -3.46
C ALA A 100 -8.67 4.64 -2.07
N GLN A 101 -7.75 3.68 -2.00
CA GLN A 101 -7.06 3.31 -0.77
C GLN A 101 -6.23 4.47 -0.21
N ILE A 102 -5.43 5.12 -1.07
CA ILE A 102 -4.65 6.31 -0.69
C ILE A 102 -5.55 7.42 -0.14
N ARG A 103 -6.69 7.69 -0.78
CA ARG A 103 -7.65 8.69 -0.28
C ARG A 103 -8.25 8.31 1.06
N GLN A 104 -8.58 7.03 1.27
CA GLN A 104 -9.13 6.56 2.53
C GLN A 104 -8.10 6.68 3.66
N ASP A 105 -6.86 6.29 3.40
CA ASP A 105 -5.79 6.35 4.39
C ASP A 105 -5.39 7.79 4.71
N ALA A 106 -5.37 8.67 3.70
CA ALA A 106 -5.20 10.10 3.91
C ALA A 106 -6.32 10.70 4.78
N ALA A 107 -7.58 10.31 4.55
CA ALA A 107 -8.70 10.78 5.37
C ALA A 107 -8.59 10.31 6.83
N LYS A 108 -8.19 9.05 7.06
CA LYS A 108 -7.92 8.53 8.41
C LYS A 108 -6.76 9.25 9.08
N ALA A 109 -5.67 9.50 8.35
CA ALA A 109 -4.52 10.22 8.86
C ALA A 109 -4.90 11.65 9.26
N VAL A 110 -5.71 12.35 8.46
CA VAL A 110 -6.21 13.69 8.80
C VAL A 110 -7.10 13.66 10.04
N ASP A 111 -8.02 12.69 10.17
CA ASP A 111 -8.85 12.55 11.38
C ASP A 111 -8.00 12.30 12.63
N GLN A 112 -6.98 11.44 12.53
CA GLN A 112 -6.06 11.20 13.64
C GLN A 112 -5.25 12.45 13.99
N MET A 113 -4.69 13.15 13.00
CA MET A 113 -3.97 14.41 13.22
C MET A 113 -4.86 15.47 13.87
N GLN A 114 -6.15 15.55 13.52
CA GLN A 114 -7.09 16.47 14.16
C GLN A 114 -7.37 16.10 15.61
N LYS A 115 -7.52 14.80 15.92
CA LYS A 115 -7.68 14.32 17.30
C LYS A 115 -6.45 14.62 18.14
N ASP A 116 -5.27 14.31 17.63
CA ASP A 116 -3.99 14.57 18.31
C ASP A 116 -3.79 16.07 18.54
N ALA A 117 -4.08 16.90 17.53
CA ALA A 117 -4.00 18.35 17.65
C ALA A 117 -4.99 18.90 18.70
N ARG A 118 -6.24 18.40 18.74
CA ARG A 118 -7.21 18.82 19.77
C ARG A 118 -6.77 18.43 21.16
N HIS A 119 -6.26 17.21 21.34
CA HIS A 119 -5.73 16.75 22.62
C HIS A 119 -4.55 17.62 23.08
N GLN A 120 -3.58 17.87 22.19
CA GLN A 120 -2.44 18.76 22.48
C GLN A 120 -2.89 20.17 22.84
N MET A 121 -3.82 20.76 22.09
CA MET A 121 -4.40 22.07 22.42
C MET A 121 -5.12 22.05 23.77
N GLY A 122 -5.83 20.97 24.10
CA GLY A 122 -6.47 20.76 25.40
C GLY A 122 -5.46 20.72 26.54
N GLU A 123 -4.37 19.98 26.38
CA GLU A 123 -3.28 19.93 27.36
C GLU A 123 -2.61 21.29 27.55
N GLU A 124 -2.29 22.00 26.46
CA GLU A 124 -1.71 23.33 26.51
C GLU A 124 -2.65 24.34 27.20
N ALA A 125 -3.94 24.30 26.88
CA ALA A 125 -4.95 25.15 27.49
C ALA A 125 -5.10 24.85 28.99
N ALA A 126 -5.15 23.57 29.38
CA ALA A 126 -5.22 23.16 30.79
C ALA A 126 -3.96 23.59 31.55
N ASN A 127 -2.77 23.44 30.94
CA ASN A 127 -1.51 23.93 31.50
C ASN A 127 -1.52 25.44 31.71
N LEU A 128 -2.01 26.21 30.73
CA LEU A 128 -2.12 27.66 30.82
C LEU A 128 -3.12 28.07 31.91
N ALA A 129 -4.28 27.42 31.99
CA ALA A 129 -5.29 27.67 33.01
C ALA A 129 -4.73 27.43 34.43
N VAL A 130 -4.02 26.32 34.64
CA VAL A 130 -3.34 26.03 35.92
C VAL A 130 -2.28 27.08 36.25
N GLN A 131 -1.50 27.53 35.27
CA GLN A 131 -0.49 28.57 35.48
C GLN A 131 -1.13 29.91 35.88
N ILE A 132 -2.22 30.30 35.22
CA ILE A 132 -2.98 31.51 35.55
C ILE A 132 -3.57 31.38 36.96
N ALA A 133 -4.24 30.26 37.26
CA ALA A 133 -4.81 29.99 38.57
C ALA A 133 -3.73 30.03 39.67
N ARG A 134 -2.59 29.36 39.47
CA ARG A 134 -1.45 29.41 40.40
C ARG A 134 -0.98 30.85 40.63
N LYS A 135 -0.80 31.65 39.58
CA LYS A 135 -0.41 33.07 39.72
C LYS A 135 -1.44 33.89 40.48
N LEU A 136 -2.73 33.68 40.25
CA LEU A 136 -3.81 34.37 40.98
C LEU A 136 -3.84 33.96 42.45
N LEU A 137 -3.73 32.67 42.73
CA LEU A 137 -3.78 32.13 44.09
C LEU A 137 -2.56 32.56 44.93
N THR A 138 -1.38 32.77 44.32
CA THR A 138 -0.23 33.35 45.05
C THR A 138 -0.46 34.79 45.52
N ARG A 139 -1.47 35.50 44.99
CA ARG A 139 -1.86 36.84 45.45
C ARG A 139 -2.83 36.81 46.63
N LEU A 140 -3.27 35.63 47.09
CA LEU A 140 -4.17 35.51 48.23
C LEU A 140 -3.51 36.06 49.52
N PRO A 141 -4.27 36.70 50.43
CA PRO A 141 -3.75 37.13 51.71
C PRO A 141 -3.14 35.97 52.50
N GLN A 142 -2.01 36.20 53.18
CA GLN A 142 -1.29 35.16 53.92
C GLN A 142 -2.14 34.42 54.96
N LYS A 143 -3.14 35.09 55.54
CA LYS A 143 -4.08 34.49 56.51
C LYS A 143 -4.99 33.45 55.84
N ALA A 144 -5.56 33.79 54.68
CA ALA A 144 -6.46 32.92 53.91
C ALA A 144 -5.77 31.66 53.35
N GLN A 145 -4.45 31.69 53.17
CA GLN A 145 -3.69 30.53 52.68
C GLN A 145 -3.56 29.39 53.69
N VAL A 146 -3.87 29.63 54.97
CA VAL A 146 -3.53 28.72 56.08
C VAL A 146 -4.74 28.46 56.98
N SER A 147 -5.47 29.50 57.38
CA SER A 147 -6.45 29.38 58.47
C SER A 147 -7.69 28.56 58.10
N GLU A 148 -8.09 28.56 56.82
CA GLU A 148 -9.27 27.82 56.33
C GLU A 148 -8.96 26.37 55.96
N PHE A 149 -7.71 26.06 55.62
CA PHE A 149 -7.27 24.72 55.25
C PHE A 149 -6.99 23.80 56.45
N SER A 150 -6.85 24.35 57.67
CA SER A 150 -6.60 23.53 58.88
C SER A 150 -7.80 22.63 59.20
N THR A 151 -9.02 23.17 59.04
CA THR A 151 -10.26 22.43 59.26
C THR A 151 -10.47 21.34 58.22
N GLY A 152 -10.24 21.64 56.95
CA GLY A 152 -10.30 20.63 55.88
C GLY A 152 -9.27 19.51 56.05
N LEU A 153 -8.06 19.82 56.57
CA LEU A 153 -7.06 18.78 56.86
C LEU A 153 -7.55 17.84 57.98
N ALA A 154 -8.18 18.38 59.03
CA ALA A 154 -8.73 17.59 60.12
C ALA A 154 -9.88 16.67 59.64
N GLU A 155 -10.76 17.19 58.79
CA GLU A 155 -11.83 16.39 58.16
C GLU A 155 -11.26 15.26 57.29
N ALA A 156 -10.25 15.57 56.47
CA ALA A 156 -9.59 14.57 55.63
C ALA A 156 -8.88 13.48 56.46
N LEU A 157 -8.31 13.85 57.62
CA LEU A 157 -7.70 12.91 58.56
C LEU A 157 -8.75 12.04 59.27
N ALA A 158 -9.88 12.63 59.65
CA ALA A 158 -10.99 11.91 60.29
C ALA A 158 -11.64 10.88 59.35
N ALA A 159 -11.64 11.15 58.04
CA ALA A 159 -12.14 10.25 57.00
C ALA A 159 -11.20 9.07 56.67
N LEU A 160 -9.97 9.04 57.22
CA LEU A 160 -9.06 7.92 57.01
C LEU A 160 -9.48 6.67 57.80
N PRO A 161 -9.17 5.46 57.31
CA PRO A 161 -9.39 4.22 58.05
C PRO A 161 -8.67 4.19 59.41
N ASP A 162 -9.29 3.57 60.42
CA ASP A 162 -8.78 3.49 61.80
C ASP A 162 -7.38 2.89 61.91
N ALA A 163 -7.08 1.91 61.06
CA ALA A 163 -5.76 1.27 60.98
C ALA A 163 -4.67 2.28 60.57
N THR A 164 -4.99 3.21 59.66
CA THR A 164 -4.08 4.26 59.20
C THR A 164 -3.98 5.38 60.22
N ARG A 165 -5.10 5.83 60.79
CA ARG A 165 -5.14 6.85 61.85
C ARG A 165 -4.26 6.47 63.05
N SER A 166 -4.35 5.23 63.49
CA SER A 166 -3.60 4.71 64.65
C SER A 166 -2.07 4.78 64.46
N CYS A 167 -1.59 4.68 63.22
CA CYS A 167 -0.16 4.73 62.90
C CYS A 167 0.42 6.16 62.79
N ILE A 168 -0.40 7.18 62.50
CA ILE A 168 0.05 8.57 62.31
C ILE A 168 0.45 9.20 63.65
N GLY A 169 1.72 9.53 63.83
CA GLY A 169 2.23 10.13 65.08
C GLY A 169 2.56 9.13 66.19
N ALA A 170 2.50 7.81 65.93
CA ALA A 170 2.77 6.78 66.94
C ALA A 170 4.27 6.59 67.27
N LYS A 171 5.17 6.99 66.37
CA LYS A 171 6.63 6.74 66.47
C LYS A 171 7.49 8.00 66.32
N GLY A 172 6.90 9.19 66.41
CA GLY A 172 7.62 10.45 66.24
C GLY A 172 6.72 11.61 65.79
N PRO A 173 7.29 12.81 65.58
CA PRO A 173 6.53 13.96 65.14
C PRO A 173 5.96 13.75 63.74
N VAL A 174 4.73 14.19 63.53
CA VAL A 174 4.04 14.17 62.24
C VAL A 174 4.62 15.29 61.37
N ALA A 175 5.17 14.94 60.21
CA ALA A 175 5.70 15.92 59.27
C ALA A 175 4.55 16.60 58.52
N VAL A 176 4.45 17.91 58.65
CA VAL A 176 3.45 18.72 57.94
C VAL A 176 4.18 19.79 57.14
N ARG A 177 3.83 19.92 55.86
CA ARG A 177 4.32 20.98 54.99
C ARG A 177 3.28 22.10 54.90
N ALA A 178 3.75 23.34 54.94
CA ALA A 178 2.92 24.54 54.83
C ALA A 178 3.53 25.52 53.82
N PRO A 179 2.72 26.36 53.13
CA PRO A 179 3.19 27.29 52.09
C PRO A 179 4.10 28.39 52.64
N ARG A 180 4.02 28.69 53.93
CA ARG A 180 4.82 29.70 54.63
C ARG A 180 5.08 29.28 56.08
N ALA A 181 5.95 30.03 56.75
CA ALA A 181 6.10 29.93 58.20
C ALA A 181 4.76 30.29 58.88
N LEU A 182 4.33 29.44 59.81
CA LEU A 182 3.10 29.62 60.58
C LEU A 182 3.37 30.50 61.81
N THR A 183 2.38 31.30 62.19
CA THR A 183 2.40 31.99 63.49
C THR A 183 2.20 30.99 64.63
N GLN A 184 2.50 31.41 65.87
CA GLN A 184 2.30 30.55 67.04
C GLN A 184 0.83 30.16 67.23
N GLU A 185 -0.10 31.09 66.96
CA GLU A 185 -1.55 30.83 67.01
C GLU A 185 -1.98 29.80 65.97
N GLU A 186 -1.51 29.93 64.72
CA GLU A 186 -1.81 28.99 63.64
C GLU A 186 -1.22 27.61 63.90
N THR A 187 -0.01 27.55 64.47
CA THR A 187 0.63 26.30 64.85
C THR A 187 -0.12 25.60 65.98
N ALA A 188 -0.59 26.36 66.97
CA ALA A 188 -1.39 25.83 68.07
C ALA A 188 -2.75 25.31 67.58
N LYS A 189 -3.42 26.07 66.70
CA LYS A 189 -4.68 25.64 66.07
C LYS A 189 -4.50 24.37 65.24
N LEU A 190 -3.53 24.34 64.34
CA LEU A 190 -3.24 23.17 63.50
C LEU A 190 -2.91 21.93 64.34
N ARG A 191 -2.11 22.08 65.40
CA ARG A 191 -1.84 20.97 66.33
C ARG A 191 -3.12 20.49 67.01
N GLY A 192 -3.95 21.40 67.50
CA GLY A 192 -5.24 21.06 68.10
C GLY A 192 -6.16 20.31 67.13
N ASP A 193 -6.30 20.81 65.90
CA ASP A 193 -7.11 20.22 64.83
C ASP A 193 -6.64 18.79 64.49
N ILE A 194 -5.32 18.58 64.36
CA ILE A 194 -4.73 17.26 64.08
C ILE A 194 -4.87 16.31 65.28
N SER A 195 -4.54 16.76 66.49
CA SER A 195 -4.64 15.94 67.71
C SER A 195 -6.10 15.54 67.99
N GLY A 196 -7.06 16.42 67.69
CA GLY A 196 -8.49 16.11 67.76
C GLY A 196 -8.92 15.06 66.74
N ALA A 197 -8.52 15.20 65.48
CA ALA A 197 -8.85 14.23 64.42
C ALA A 197 -8.21 12.85 64.64
N LEU A 198 -7.04 12.80 65.30
CA LEU A 198 -6.33 11.56 65.62
C LEU A 198 -6.65 10.99 67.01
N GLU A 199 -7.48 11.68 67.80
CA GLU A 199 -7.83 11.33 69.20
C GLU A 199 -6.61 11.08 70.10
N ARG A 200 -5.49 11.76 69.80
CA ARG A 200 -4.20 11.58 70.47
C ARG A 200 -3.39 12.86 70.39
N ASP A 201 -2.64 13.17 71.46
CA ASP A 201 -1.67 14.26 71.40
C ASP A 201 -0.48 13.89 70.52
N VAL A 202 -0.28 14.65 69.45
CA VAL A 202 0.81 14.45 68.49
C VAL A 202 1.69 15.68 68.39
N GLN A 203 3.00 15.45 68.34
CA GLN A 203 3.94 16.52 67.98
C GLN A 203 3.92 16.71 66.46
N VAL A 204 3.93 17.96 66.02
CA VAL A 204 3.91 18.32 64.59
C VAL A 204 5.21 19.03 64.25
N ALA A 205 5.91 18.54 63.23
CA ALA A 205 7.10 19.17 62.66
C ALA A 205 6.72 19.88 61.35
N ILE A 206 6.76 21.22 61.37
CA ILE A 206 6.36 22.04 60.21
C ILE A 206 7.56 22.34 59.32
N THR A 207 7.44 22.02 58.04
CA THR A 207 8.41 22.40 56.99
C THR A 207 7.76 23.38 56.03
N VAL A 208 8.49 24.41 55.59
CA VAL A 208 7.97 25.40 54.64
C VAL A 208 8.20 24.91 53.21
N ASP A 209 7.13 24.80 52.43
CA ASP A 209 7.13 24.44 51.02
C ASP A 209 6.21 25.39 50.22
N PRO A 210 6.75 26.45 49.61
CA PRO A 210 5.96 27.44 48.86
C PRO A 210 5.24 26.86 47.63
N SER A 211 5.59 25.65 47.17
CA SER A 211 4.98 25.03 45.99
C SER A 211 3.51 24.64 46.21
N LEU A 212 3.10 24.51 47.48
CA LEU A 212 1.74 24.14 47.91
C LEU A 212 0.68 25.23 47.66
N ILE A 213 1.11 26.49 47.47
CA ILE A 213 0.27 27.70 47.28
C ILE A 213 -0.54 28.08 48.53
N ALA A 214 -1.44 27.19 48.97
CA ALA A 214 -2.29 27.35 50.14
C ALA A 214 -2.69 25.96 50.66
N GLY A 215 -2.74 25.80 51.98
CA GLY A 215 -3.09 24.55 52.65
C GLY A 215 -1.92 23.77 53.23
N PHE A 216 -2.13 22.48 53.44
CA PHE A 216 -1.20 21.61 54.16
C PHE A 216 -1.02 20.26 53.46
N GLU A 217 0.19 19.73 53.55
CA GLU A 217 0.47 18.34 53.18
C GLU A 217 0.99 17.61 54.42
N LEU A 218 0.32 16.53 54.82
CA LEU A 218 0.75 15.68 55.91
C LEU A 218 1.44 14.45 55.32
N ASP A 219 2.67 14.21 55.78
CA ASP A 219 3.49 13.08 55.38
C ASP A 219 3.73 12.17 56.60
N ALA A 220 3.14 10.97 56.56
CA ALA A 220 3.32 9.94 57.57
C ALA A 220 3.79 8.63 56.92
N GLN A 221 4.44 7.77 57.70
CA GLN A 221 5.04 6.52 57.21
C GLN A 221 4.05 5.61 56.46
N THR A 222 2.76 5.69 56.79
CA THR A 222 1.70 4.83 56.25
C THR A 222 0.62 5.60 55.49
N ALA A 223 0.69 6.93 55.41
CA ALA A 223 -0.32 7.75 54.74
C ALA A 223 0.20 9.13 54.36
N LYS A 224 -0.23 9.62 53.20
CA LYS A 224 0.01 10.98 52.75
C LYS A 224 -1.33 11.67 52.49
N VAL A 225 -1.60 12.75 53.22
CA VAL A 225 -2.85 13.53 53.07
C VAL A 225 -2.50 14.86 52.44
N ARG A 226 -3.09 15.12 51.28
CA ARG A 226 -2.91 16.37 50.54
C ARG A 226 -4.18 17.20 50.69
N ASN A 227 -4.09 18.31 51.40
CA ASN A 227 -5.17 19.29 51.46
C ASN A 227 -4.58 20.68 51.13
N HIS A 228 -4.24 20.87 49.86
CA HIS A 228 -3.63 22.10 49.37
C HIS A 228 -4.01 22.38 47.91
N LEU A 229 -4.15 23.66 47.57
CA LEU A 229 -4.64 24.09 46.25
C LEU A 229 -3.75 23.61 45.09
N ALA A 230 -2.45 23.39 45.33
CA ALA A 230 -1.60 22.82 44.29
C ALA A 230 -1.97 21.38 43.89
N ALA A 231 -2.53 20.56 44.80
CA ALA A 231 -3.02 19.23 44.47
C ALA A 231 -4.35 19.32 43.72
N ASP A 232 -5.27 20.18 44.18
CA ASP A 232 -6.56 20.40 43.53
C ASP A 232 -6.39 20.87 42.08
N LEU A 233 -5.46 21.79 41.83
CA LEU A 233 -5.15 22.24 40.47
C LEU A 233 -4.58 21.13 39.58
N MET A 234 -3.80 20.20 40.14
CA MET A 234 -3.32 19.04 39.38
C MET A 234 -4.45 18.07 39.07
N GLN A 235 -5.33 17.81 40.04
CA GLN A 235 -6.50 16.96 39.83
C GLN A 235 -7.44 17.55 38.76
N ILE A 236 -7.75 18.84 38.86
CA ILE A 236 -8.59 19.54 37.87
C ILE A 236 -7.94 19.50 36.48
N LYS A 237 -6.61 19.65 36.38
CA LYS A 237 -5.91 19.50 35.10
C LYS A 237 -6.11 18.11 34.50
N GLU A 238 -5.94 17.05 35.29
CA GLU A 238 -6.13 15.69 34.82
C GLU A 238 -7.57 15.43 34.35
N GLU A 239 -8.56 15.96 35.07
CA GLU A 239 -9.97 15.88 34.68
C GLU A 239 -10.24 16.64 33.37
N LEU A 240 -9.70 17.86 33.23
CA LEU A 240 -9.83 18.66 32.01
C LEU A 240 -9.20 17.98 30.79
N VAL A 241 -8.02 17.36 30.95
CA VAL A 241 -7.34 16.65 29.87
C VAL A 241 -8.06 15.36 29.49
N ARG A 242 -8.67 14.64 30.45
CA ARG A 242 -9.48 13.44 30.14
C ARG A 242 -10.75 13.76 29.33
N HIS A 243 -11.24 14.99 29.42
CA HIS A 243 -12.46 15.43 28.75
C HIS A 243 -12.21 16.26 27.48
N ALA A 244 -10.95 16.49 27.11
CA ALA A 244 -10.52 17.23 25.92
C ALA A 244 -10.20 16.30 24.73
#